data_AF-A0A160M8V6-F1
#
_entry.id   AF-A0A160M8V6-F1
#
_cell.length_a   1.000
_cell.length_b   1.000
_cell.length_c   1.000
_cell.angle_alpha   90.00
_cell.angle_beta   90.00
_cell.angle_gamma   90.00
#
_symmetry.space_group_name_H-M   'P 1'
#
loop_
_entity.id
_entity.type
_entity.pdbx_description
1 polymer ?
#
loop_
_entity_poly.entity_id
_entity_poly.type
_entity_poly.pdbx_seq_one_letter_code
_entity_poly.pdbx_strand_id
1 'polypeptide(L)'
;MPEIETKVYKDGYKKFSSRAKRYADDPEKTKGLLRKATLKADKNQSSLSDIWEKFQLLIDLVKSWSKGDYRHISKKSIIFIIASILYFVSPIDLVPDFLIGMGILDDVAVLGFAVSQITGELEKFRIWKESRTIGMK
;
A
#
# COMPACT_ATOMS: atom_id res chain seq x y z
N MET A 1 28.20 9.11 -8.12
CA MET A 1 26.90 9.37 -7.45
C MET A 1 27.13 10.37 -6.33
N PRO A 2 26.47 11.54 -6.33
CA PRO A 2 26.69 12.56 -5.30
C PRO A 2 25.95 12.24 -4.00
N GLU A 3 26.63 12.47 -2.88
CA GLU A 3 26.19 12.15 -1.51
C GLU A 3 24.90 12.89 -1.07
N ILE A 4 24.62 14.03 -1.69
CA ILE A 4 23.45 14.88 -1.41
C ILE A 4 22.14 14.19 -1.82
N GLU A 5 22.12 13.50 -2.97
CA GLU A 5 20.98 12.70 -3.40
C GLU A 5 20.65 11.65 -2.34
N THR A 6 21.65 10.89 -1.88
CA THR A 6 21.44 9.79 -0.90
C THR A 6 20.86 10.27 0.44
N LYS A 7 21.19 11.49 0.87
CA LYS A 7 20.63 12.09 2.10
C LYS A 7 19.17 12.48 1.91
N VAL A 8 18.84 13.12 0.80
CA VAL A 8 17.46 13.49 0.44
C VAL A 8 16.58 12.24 0.31
N TYR A 9 17.10 11.16 -0.28
CA TYR A 9 16.42 9.86 -0.33
C TYR A 9 16.16 9.26 1.05
N LYS A 10 17.17 9.28 1.95
CA LYS A 10 17.03 8.76 3.33
C LYS A 10 16.01 9.55 4.16
N ASP A 11 16.04 10.87 4.07
CA ASP A 11 15.14 11.74 4.84
C ASP A 11 13.70 11.66 4.34
N GLY A 12 13.49 11.57 3.03
CA GLY A 12 12.20 11.22 2.44
C GLY A 12 11.68 9.89 2.97
N TYR A 13 12.47 8.81 2.83
CA TYR A 13 12.07 7.48 3.30
C TYR A 13 11.71 7.45 4.81
N LYS A 14 12.43 8.21 5.63
CA LYS A 14 12.16 8.37 7.07
C LYS A 14 10.84 9.11 7.36
N LYS A 15 10.53 10.19 6.62
CA LYS A 15 9.27 10.93 6.76
C LYS A 15 8.07 10.11 6.24
N PHE A 16 8.26 9.37 5.16
CA PHE A 16 7.29 8.45 4.56
C PHE A 16 6.89 7.33 5.52
N SER A 17 7.89 6.63 6.07
CA SER A 17 7.68 5.55 7.03
C SER A 17 7.03 6.04 8.33
N SER A 18 7.33 7.27 8.77
CA SER A 18 6.69 7.88 9.95
C SER A 18 5.19 8.13 9.76
N ARG A 19 4.77 8.70 8.62
CA ARG A 19 3.35 8.91 8.32
C ARG A 19 2.59 7.59 8.13
N ALA A 20 3.13 6.67 7.33
CA ALA A 20 2.49 5.37 7.14
C ALA A 20 2.37 4.57 8.45
N LYS A 21 3.36 4.69 9.34
CA LYS A 21 3.27 4.12 10.70
C LYS A 21 2.09 4.68 11.50
N ARG A 22 1.77 5.98 11.39
CA ARG A 22 0.59 6.56 12.07
C ARG A 22 -0.74 5.98 11.58
N TYR A 23 -0.82 5.56 10.33
CA TYR A 23 -1.99 4.83 9.82
C TYR A 23 -1.98 3.39 10.33
N ALA A 24 -0.84 2.71 10.27
CA ALA A 24 -0.69 1.35 10.79
C ALA A 24 -1.07 1.22 12.28
N ASP A 25 -0.79 2.25 13.07
CA ASP A 25 -1.10 2.28 14.51
C ASP A 25 -2.52 2.80 14.83
N ASP A 26 -3.34 3.16 13.82
CA ASP A 26 -4.67 3.76 13.97
C ASP A 26 -5.69 3.10 13.00
N PRO A 27 -6.55 2.20 13.50
CA PRO A 27 -7.53 1.49 12.68
C PRO A 27 -8.53 2.39 11.93
N GLU A 28 -8.96 3.50 12.53
CA GLU A 28 -9.92 4.41 11.90
C GLU A 28 -9.27 5.21 10.76
N LYS A 29 -8.02 5.66 10.93
CA LYS A 29 -7.25 6.24 9.84
C LYS A 29 -7.01 5.24 8.71
N THR A 30 -6.67 3.99 9.06
CA THR A 30 -6.50 2.92 8.07
C THR A 30 -7.79 2.69 7.29
N LYS A 31 -8.94 2.54 7.97
CA LYS A 31 -10.24 2.38 7.34
C LYS A 31 -10.60 3.55 6.42
N GLY A 32 -10.33 4.79 6.85
CA GLY A 32 -10.53 5.99 6.03
C GLY A 32 -9.66 5.99 4.78
N LEU A 33 -8.39 5.59 4.90
CA LEU A 33 -7.46 5.45 3.77
C LEU A 33 -7.93 4.39 2.78
N LEU A 34 -8.27 3.19 3.26
CA LEU A 34 -8.74 2.09 2.41
C LEU A 34 -10.00 2.50 1.63
N ARG A 35 -10.95 3.21 2.27
CA ARG A 35 -12.13 3.73 1.57
C ARG A 35 -11.77 4.67 0.43
N LYS A 36 -10.86 5.62 0.66
CA LYS A 36 -10.40 6.54 -0.39
C LYS A 36 -9.69 5.79 -1.52
N ALA A 37 -8.90 4.78 -1.18
CA ALA A 37 -8.19 3.94 -2.15
C ALA A 37 -9.17 3.18 -3.05
N THR A 38 -10.14 2.49 -2.46
CA THR A 38 -11.18 1.77 -3.22
C THR A 38 -11.95 2.73 -4.12
N LEU A 39 -12.39 3.89 -3.62
CA LEU A 39 -13.11 4.88 -4.44
C LEU A 39 -12.27 5.42 -5.62
N LYS A 40 -10.97 5.63 -5.44
CA LYS A 40 -10.08 6.06 -6.54
C LYS A 40 -9.86 4.91 -7.53
N ALA A 41 -9.70 3.69 -7.04
CA ALA A 41 -9.49 2.50 -7.87
C ALA A 41 -10.73 2.19 -8.73
N ASP A 42 -11.94 2.24 -8.15
CA ASP A 42 -13.21 2.02 -8.88
C ASP A 42 -13.36 3.00 -10.05
N LYS A 43 -12.99 4.28 -9.85
CA LYS A 43 -13.02 5.31 -10.91
C LYS A 43 -12.02 5.05 -12.04
N ASN A 44 -10.95 4.30 -11.77
CA ASN A 44 -9.87 4.00 -12.71
C ASN A 44 -9.80 2.50 -13.04
N GLN A 45 -10.90 1.76 -12.86
CA GLN A 45 -10.92 0.31 -12.95
C GLN A 45 -10.42 -0.19 -14.31
N SER A 46 -10.76 0.49 -15.40
CA SER A 46 -10.29 0.13 -16.75
C SER A 46 -8.76 0.18 -16.89
N SER A 47 -8.10 1.09 -16.19
CA SER A 47 -6.63 1.20 -16.18
C SER A 47 -5.96 0.25 -15.20
N LEU A 48 -6.75 -0.35 -14.30
CA LEU A 48 -6.29 -1.27 -13.25
C LEU A 48 -6.70 -2.72 -13.52
N SER A 49 -7.25 -3.04 -14.69
CA SER A 49 -7.81 -4.35 -15.03
C SER A 49 -6.87 -5.50 -14.65
N ASP A 50 -5.59 -5.35 -14.98
CA ASP A 50 -4.58 -6.42 -14.85
C ASP A 50 -4.12 -6.62 -13.40
N ILE A 51 -4.40 -5.67 -12.52
CA ILE A 51 -4.02 -5.71 -11.09
C ILE A 51 -5.21 -5.62 -10.15
N TRP A 52 -6.44 -5.61 -10.68
CA TRP A 52 -7.66 -5.36 -9.92
C TRP A 52 -7.84 -6.33 -8.76
N GLU A 53 -7.76 -7.63 -9.04
CA GLU A 53 -7.91 -8.68 -8.02
C GLU A 53 -6.83 -8.58 -6.93
N LYS A 54 -5.58 -8.32 -7.33
CA LYS A 54 -4.46 -8.14 -6.41
C LYS A 54 -4.65 -6.91 -5.54
N PHE A 55 -5.20 -5.83 -6.10
CA PHE A 55 -5.53 -4.63 -5.35
C PHE A 55 -6.63 -4.90 -4.32
N GLN A 56 -7.72 -5.59 -4.70
CA GLN A 56 -8.76 -5.98 -3.76
C GLN A 56 -8.21 -6.86 -2.63
N LEU A 57 -7.36 -7.82 -2.97
CA LEU A 57 -6.68 -8.69 -2.00
C LEU A 57 -5.77 -7.90 -1.04
N LEU A 58 -5.08 -6.88 -1.55
CA LEU A 58 -4.26 -5.94 -0.77
C LEU A 58 -5.11 -5.15 0.23
N ILE A 59 -6.26 -4.63 -0.20
CA ILE A 59 -7.20 -3.93 0.69
C ILE A 59 -7.68 -4.87 1.82
N ASP A 60 -8.05 -6.11 1.47
CA ASP A 60 -8.50 -7.11 2.44
C ASP A 60 -7.41 -7.52 3.42
N LEU A 61 -6.16 -7.61 2.97
CA LEU A 61 -5.00 -7.89 3.80
C LEU A 61 -4.85 -6.81 4.87
N VAL A 62 -4.83 -5.53 4.46
CA VAL A 62 -4.67 -4.41 5.40
C VAL A 62 -5.85 -4.33 6.36
N LYS A 63 -7.07 -4.59 5.88
CA LYS A 63 -8.28 -4.64 6.72
C LYS A 63 -8.21 -5.75 7.77
N SER A 64 -7.85 -6.97 7.37
CA SER A 64 -7.72 -8.12 8.27
C SER A 64 -6.59 -7.93 9.28
N TRP A 65 -5.47 -7.34 8.83
CA TRP A 65 -4.40 -6.93 9.73
C TRP A 65 -4.85 -5.84 10.70
N SER A 66 -5.54 -4.79 10.24
CA SER A 66 -6.01 -3.71 11.12
C SER A 66 -6.97 -4.21 12.20
N LYS A 67 -7.73 -5.27 11.93
CA LYS A 67 -8.70 -5.87 12.86
C LYS A 67 -8.12 -6.82 13.90
N GLY A 68 -6.96 -7.42 13.64
CA GLY A 68 -6.45 -8.52 14.49
C GLY A 68 -6.48 -9.89 13.83
N ASP A 69 -7.29 -10.07 12.78
CA ASP A 69 -7.58 -11.38 12.19
C ASP A 69 -6.36 -12.02 11.52
N TYR A 70 -5.46 -11.22 10.93
CA TYR A 70 -4.28 -11.70 10.21
C TYR A 70 -3.00 -11.07 10.76
N ARG A 71 -2.04 -11.90 11.20
CA ARG A 71 -0.76 -11.46 11.77
C ARG A 71 0.47 -12.12 11.13
N HIS A 72 0.29 -12.95 10.10
CA HIS A 72 1.38 -13.63 9.37
C HIS A 72 2.06 -12.71 8.34
N ILE A 73 2.31 -11.46 8.73
CA ILE A 73 2.97 -10.44 7.93
C ILE A 73 3.76 -9.50 8.85
N SER A 74 4.93 -9.05 8.40
CA SER A 74 5.73 -8.12 9.19
C SER A 74 5.09 -6.73 9.27
N LYS A 75 5.25 -6.05 10.40
CA LYS A 75 4.80 -4.65 10.55
C LYS A 75 5.46 -3.72 9.53
N LYS A 76 6.70 -4.01 9.12
CA LYS A 76 7.40 -3.24 8.06
C LYS A 76 6.70 -3.38 6.71
N SER A 77 6.27 -4.60 6.34
CA SER A 77 5.52 -4.85 5.11
C SER A 77 4.18 -4.11 5.11
N ILE A 78 3.47 -4.10 6.25
CA ILE A 78 2.23 -3.32 6.38
C ILE A 78 2.47 -1.82 6.21
N ILE A 79 3.51 -1.27 6.83
CA ILE A 79 3.87 0.14 6.67
C ILE A 79 4.19 0.45 5.20
N PHE A 80 4.89 -0.44 4.51
CA PHE A 80 5.16 -0.30 3.07
C PHE A 80 3.86 -0.28 2.25
N ILE A 81 2.96 -1.25 2.46
CA ILE A 81 1.67 -1.32 1.78
C ILE A 81 0.86 -0.05 2.02
N ILE A 82 0.75 0.40 3.27
CA ILE A 82 0.03 1.63 3.63
C ILE A 82 0.67 2.85 2.97
N ALA A 83 1.99 2.92 2.89
CA ALA A 83 2.69 4.00 2.18
C ALA A 83 2.35 4.02 0.68
N SER A 84 2.31 2.85 0.03
CA SER A 84 1.91 2.72 -1.37
C SER A 84 0.46 3.15 -1.58
N ILE A 85 -0.46 2.77 -0.70
CA ILE A 85 -1.87 3.20 -0.77
C ILE A 85 -1.99 4.72 -0.57
N LEU A 86 -1.25 5.30 0.38
CA LEU A 86 -1.23 6.74 0.61
C LEU A 86 -0.82 7.49 -0.65
N TYR A 87 0.27 7.04 -1.28
CA TYR A 87 0.73 7.61 -2.53
C TYR A 87 -0.33 7.49 -3.63
N PHE A 88 -0.94 6.31 -3.79
CA PHE A 88 -2.01 6.13 -4.77
C PHE A 88 -3.19 7.06 -4.53
N VAL A 89 -3.65 7.23 -3.29
CA VAL A 89 -4.82 8.06 -2.96
C VAL A 89 -4.56 9.55 -3.16
N SER A 90 -3.41 10.03 -2.69
CA SER A 90 -3.04 11.44 -2.75
C SER A 90 -1.52 11.56 -2.83
N PRO A 91 -0.95 11.59 -4.05
CA PRO A 91 0.50 11.71 -4.25
C PRO A 91 1.04 12.96 -3.54
N ILE A 92 0.33 14.09 -3.65
CA ILE A 92 0.73 15.40 -3.11
C ILE A 92 0.89 15.38 -1.58
N ASP A 93 0.15 14.55 -0.86
CA ASP A 93 0.23 14.51 0.62
C ASP A 93 1.50 13.83 1.14
N LEU A 94 2.18 13.03 0.32
CA LEU A 94 3.36 12.27 0.73
C LEU A 94 4.61 12.63 -0.07
N VAL A 95 4.50 13.11 -1.32
CA VAL A 95 5.63 13.38 -2.22
C VAL A 95 6.76 14.13 -1.50
N PRO A 96 7.98 13.56 -1.46
CA PRO A 96 9.15 14.31 -1.10
C PRO A 96 9.59 15.10 -2.35
N ASP A 97 10.08 16.32 -2.15
CA ASP A 97 10.36 17.29 -3.22
C ASP A 97 11.23 16.73 -4.38
N PHE A 98 12.00 15.65 -4.15
CA PHE A 98 12.85 15.00 -5.15
C PHE A 98 12.11 14.14 -6.20
N LEU A 99 10.89 13.67 -5.96
CA LEU A 99 10.16 12.86 -6.95
C LEU A 99 9.59 13.70 -8.10
N ILE A 100 9.32 14.99 -7.86
CA ILE A 100 8.78 15.93 -8.84
C ILE A 100 9.75 16.10 -10.04
N GLY A 101 11.06 15.92 -9.83
CA GLY A 101 12.08 16.08 -10.87
C GLY A 101 12.35 14.87 -11.78
N MET A 102 11.83 13.67 -11.47
CA MET A 102 12.15 12.43 -12.21
C MET A 102 11.06 11.95 -13.19
N GLY A 103 9.89 12.59 -13.28
CA GLY A 103 8.86 12.24 -14.25
C GLY A 103 8.14 10.89 -14.04
N ILE A 104 8.27 10.25 -12.86
CA ILE A 104 7.67 8.94 -12.52
C ILE A 104 6.22 9.07 -12.02
N LEU A 105 5.42 9.92 -12.66
CA LEU A 105 4.09 10.33 -12.19
C LEU A 105 2.95 9.68 -12.98
N ASP A 106 2.99 8.37 -13.17
CA ASP A 106 1.76 7.64 -13.52
C ASP A 106 1.24 6.89 -12.29
N ASP A 107 0.04 7.26 -11.84
CA ASP A 107 -0.61 6.74 -10.62
C ASP A 107 -0.76 5.21 -10.65
N VAL A 108 -0.91 4.64 -11.86
CA VAL A 108 -1.05 3.19 -12.08
C VAL A 108 0.29 2.47 -11.95
N ALA A 109 1.38 3.06 -12.45
CA ALA A 109 2.71 2.45 -12.39
C ALA A 109 3.20 2.24 -10.95
N VAL A 110 2.91 3.18 -10.05
CA VAL A 110 3.30 3.06 -8.64
C VAL A 110 2.50 1.97 -7.92
N LEU A 111 1.21 1.83 -8.22
CA LEU A 111 0.43 0.70 -7.71
C LEU A 111 0.93 -0.63 -8.25
N GLY A 112 1.20 -0.73 -9.55
CA GLY A 112 1.75 -1.93 -10.17
C GLY A 112 3.08 -2.35 -9.53
N PHE A 113 3.98 -1.38 -9.31
CA PHE A 113 5.22 -1.62 -8.59
C PHE A 113 4.97 -2.11 -7.16
N ALA A 114 4.12 -1.44 -6.39
CA ALA A 114 3.81 -1.85 -5.02
C ALA A 114 3.25 -3.28 -4.95
N VAL A 115 2.30 -3.61 -5.82
CA VAL A 115 1.70 -4.96 -5.95
C VAL A 115 2.78 -5.99 -6.29
N SER A 116 3.69 -5.68 -7.23
CA SER A 116 4.80 -6.58 -7.58
C SER A 116 5.69 -6.91 -6.37
N GLN A 117 5.99 -5.92 -5.53
CA GLN A 117 6.87 -6.07 -4.38
C GLN A 117 6.24 -6.90 -3.26
N ILE A 118 4.90 -6.92 -3.17
CA ILE A 118 4.17 -7.62 -2.10
C ILE A 118 3.46 -8.88 -2.57
N THR A 119 3.64 -9.31 -3.83
CA THR A 119 2.90 -10.44 -4.40
C THR A 119 3.04 -11.71 -3.56
N GLY A 120 4.22 -11.98 -3.00
CA GLY A 120 4.42 -13.12 -2.09
C GLY A 120 3.64 -13.01 -0.77
N GLU A 121 3.45 -11.80 -0.24
CA GLU A 121 2.64 -11.57 0.97
C GLU A 121 1.15 -11.68 0.66
N LEU A 122 0.72 -11.19 -0.51
CA LEU A 122 -0.65 -11.33 -0.98
C LEU A 122 -1.02 -12.82 -1.15
N GLU A 123 -0.11 -13.63 -1.70
CA GLU A 123 -0.36 -15.05 -1.90
C GLU A 123 -0.52 -15.80 -0.57
N LYS A 124 0.35 -15.53 0.42
CA LYS A 124 0.20 -16.08 1.79
C LYS A 124 -1.15 -15.68 2.40
N PHE A 125 -1.56 -14.42 2.21
CA PHE A 125 -2.84 -13.94 2.69
C PHE A 125 -4.03 -14.60 1.97
N ARG A 126 -3.93 -14.79 0.64
CA ARG A 126 -4.94 -15.48 -0.17
C ARG A 126 -5.20 -16.89 0.35
N ILE A 127 -4.14 -17.68 0.51
CA ILE A 127 -4.20 -19.06 1.02
C ILE A 127 -4.87 -19.09 2.39
N TRP A 128 -4.48 -18.19 3.30
CA TRP A 128 -5.10 -18.09 4.62
C TRP A 128 -6.58 -17.69 4.57
N LYS A 129 -6.94 -16.75 3.69
CA LYS A 129 -8.32 -16.28 3.53
C LYS A 129 -9.21 -17.39 2.98
N GLU A 130 -8.70 -18.18 2.05
CA GLU A 130 -9.39 -19.35 1.49
C GLU A 130 -9.55 -20.46 2.54
N SER A 131 -8.51 -20.77 3.33
CA SER A 131 -8.63 -21.78 4.39
C SER A 131 -9.66 -21.41 5.46
N ARG A 132 -9.80 -20.12 5.79
CA ARG A 132 -10.87 -19.62 6.68
C ARG A 132 -12.26 -19.76 6.07
N THR A 133 -12.39 -19.56 4.76
CA THR A 133 -13.68 -19.65 4.06
C THR A 133 -14.17 -21.09 3.97
N ILE A 134 -13.23 -22.03 3.76
CA ILE A 134 -13.53 -23.46 3.71
C ILE A 134 -13.88 -24.01 5.10
N GLY A 135 -13.20 -23.58 6.16
CA GLY A 135 -13.51 -24.00 7.54
C GLY A 135 -14.78 -23.41 8.16
N MET A 136 -15.49 -22.52 7.43
CA MET A 136 -16.79 -21.97 7.81
C MET A 136 -17.97 -22.59 7.04
N LYS A 137 -17.70 -23.50 6.09
CA LYS A 137 -18.71 -24.34 5.42
C LYS A 137 -18.80 -25.68 6.12
#